data_AF-A0A954MWQ6-F1
#
_entry.id   AF-A0A954MWQ6-F1
#
_cell.length_a   1.000
_cell.length_b   1.000
_cell.length_c   1.000
_cell.angle_alpha   90.00
_cell.angle_beta   90.00
_cell.angle_gamma   90.00
#
_symmetry.space_group_name_H-M   'P 1'
#
loop_
_entity.id
_entity.type
_entity.pdbx_description
1 polymer ?
#
loop_
_entity_poly.entity_id
_entity_poly.type
_entity_poly.pdbx_seq_one_letter_code
_entity_poly.pdbx_strand_id
1 'polypeptide(L)'
;DFESLLLSRERGYSGVALKACKGHTDALLLGAAAQKMGLFLCVQDLTCPGFSFLHSASLAARLPGVAAIEGNARQYSPSLNRQWRVRFPGMFDIKDGTVQTGLLNAEGLGF
;
A
#
# COMPACT_ATOMS: atom_id res chain seq x y z
N ASP A 1 -11.39 -2.81 13.51
CA ASP A 1 -10.78 -2.16 14.70
C ASP A 1 -9.68 -3.08 15.25
N PHE A 2 -9.06 -2.71 16.39
CA PHE A 2 -8.04 -3.52 17.07
C PHE A 2 -8.59 -4.86 17.59
N GLU A 3 -9.84 -4.90 18.06
CA GLU A 3 -10.50 -6.13 18.49
C GLU A 3 -10.62 -7.15 17.34
N SER A 4 -10.93 -6.66 16.14
CA SER A 4 -10.98 -7.46 14.93
C SER A 4 -9.62 -8.07 14.59
N LEU A 5 -8.51 -7.35 14.88
CA LEU A 5 -7.16 -7.88 14.70
C LEU A 5 -6.88 -9.01 15.70
N LEU A 6 -7.23 -8.83 16.97
CA LEU A 6 -7.07 -9.87 18.00
C LEU A 6 -7.87 -11.12 17.64
N LEU A 7 -9.15 -10.95 17.28
CA LEU A 7 -10.00 -12.05 16.83
C LEU A 7 -9.43 -12.74 15.59
N SER A 8 -8.92 -11.98 14.61
CA SER A 8 -8.29 -12.59 13.41
C SER A 8 -7.09 -13.45 13.78
N ARG A 9 -6.27 -13.03 14.75
CA ARG A 9 -5.14 -13.84 15.23
C ARG A 9 -5.61 -15.13 15.91
N GLU A 10 -6.65 -15.05 16.74
CA GLU A 10 -7.27 -16.25 17.35
C GLU A 10 -7.81 -17.23 16.29
N ARG A 11 -8.24 -16.70 15.14
CA ARG A 11 -8.67 -17.50 13.98
C ARG A 11 -7.51 -18.00 13.10
N GLY A 12 -6.26 -17.74 13.48
CA GLY A 12 -5.06 -18.25 12.80
C GLY A 12 -4.55 -17.38 11.66
N TYR A 13 -5.02 -16.13 11.52
CA TYR A 13 -4.44 -15.21 10.54
C TYR A 13 -3.03 -14.80 10.96
N SER A 14 -2.08 -14.87 10.02
CA SER A 14 -0.64 -14.66 10.27
C SER A 14 -0.15 -13.24 9.99
N GLY A 15 -1.02 -12.37 9.47
CA GLY A 15 -0.61 -11.06 8.99
C GLY A 15 -1.76 -10.10 8.74
N VAL A 16 -1.39 -8.87 8.39
CA VAL A 16 -2.29 -7.77 8.10
C VAL A 16 -2.01 -7.24 6.71
N ALA A 17 -3.06 -7.16 5.90
CA ALA A 17 -3.04 -6.47 4.62
C ALA A 17 -3.71 -5.09 4.77
N LEU A 18 -2.90 -4.04 4.75
CA LEU A 18 -3.34 -2.66 4.90
C LEU A 18 -3.87 -2.10 3.58
N LYS A 19 -4.92 -1.28 3.64
CA LYS A 19 -5.52 -0.62 2.47
C LYS A 19 -5.71 0.86 2.76
N ALA A 20 -4.92 1.73 2.14
CA ALA A 20 -5.03 3.17 2.34
C ALA A 20 -6.43 3.69 1.96
N CYS A 21 -7.02 3.14 0.89
CA CYS A 21 -8.36 3.46 0.39
C CYS A 21 -9.51 3.03 1.32
N LYS A 22 -9.27 2.14 2.28
CA LYS A 22 -10.26 1.77 3.31
C LYS A 22 -10.23 2.70 4.52
N GLY A 23 -9.12 3.39 4.75
CA GLY A 23 -8.93 4.29 5.89
C GLY A 23 -7.45 4.46 6.21
N HIS A 24 -6.95 5.69 6.07
CA HIS A 24 -5.53 5.98 6.36
C HIS A 24 -5.22 5.84 7.86
N THR A 25 -6.05 6.42 8.73
CA THR A 25 -5.89 6.33 10.19
C THR A 25 -5.88 4.88 10.65
N ASP A 26 -6.83 4.07 10.19
CA ASP A 26 -6.89 2.64 10.55
C ASP A 26 -5.67 1.88 10.06
N ALA A 27 -5.17 2.20 8.85
CA ALA A 27 -3.97 1.57 8.32
C ALA A 27 -2.72 1.87 9.20
N LEU A 28 -2.61 3.08 9.74
CA LEU A 28 -1.53 3.44 10.66
C LEU A 28 -1.66 2.73 12.01
N LEU A 29 -2.85 2.77 12.62
CA LEU A 29 -3.08 2.16 13.94
C LEU A 29 -2.91 0.64 13.91
N LEU A 30 -3.48 -0.02 12.90
CA LEU A 30 -3.33 -1.47 12.72
C LEU A 30 -1.93 -1.86 12.27
N GLY A 31 -1.26 -1.01 11.47
CA GLY A 31 0.15 -1.20 11.11
C GLY A 31 1.05 -1.22 12.35
N ALA A 32 0.90 -0.24 13.24
CA ALA A 32 1.65 -0.19 14.50
C ALA A 32 1.35 -1.39 15.41
N ALA A 33 0.08 -1.80 15.52
CA ALA A 33 -0.31 -2.99 16.28
C ALA A 33 0.32 -4.27 15.70
N ALA A 34 0.28 -4.44 14.38
CA ALA A 34 0.86 -5.58 13.68
C ALA A 34 2.38 -5.65 13.87
N GLN A 35 3.07 -4.51 13.77
CA GLN A 35 4.51 -4.41 14.06
C GLN A 35 4.82 -4.84 15.49
N LYS A 36 4.09 -4.31 16.48
CA LYS A 36 4.27 -4.66 17.90
C LYS A 36 4.08 -6.16 18.15
N MET A 37 3.21 -6.80 17.37
CA MET A 37 2.92 -8.24 17.48
C MET A 37 3.80 -9.11 16.58
N GLY A 38 4.74 -8.55 15.81
CA GLY A 38 5.61 -9.29 14.90
C GLY A 38 4.87 -9.98 13.75
N LEU A 39 3.71 -9.45 13.33
CA LEU A 39 2.90 -10.03 12.27
C LEU A 39 3.45 -9.70 10.88
N PHE A 40 3.18 -10.57 9.91
CA PHE A 40 3.41 -10.25 8.51
C PHE A 40 2.60 -9.00 8.11
N LEU A 41 3.20 -8.10 7.34
CA LEU A 41 2.57 -6.85 6.94
C LEU A 41 2.72 -6.63 5.44
N CYS A 42 1.62 -6.34 4.77
CA CYS A 42 1.64 -5.93 3.36
C CYS A 42 0.64 -4.79 3.11
N VAL A 43 0.80 -4.12 1.98
CA VAL A 43 -0.17 -3.14 1.48
C VAL A 43 -0.87 -3.70 0.26
N GLN A 44 -2.19 -3.51 0.16
CA GLN A 44 -2.98 -3.82 -1.03
C GLN A 44 -3.78 -2.58 -1.43
N ASP A 45 -3.75 -2.22 -2.71
CA ASP A 45 -4.50 -1.06 -3.19
C ASP A 45 -5.98 -1.36 -3.49
N LEU A 46 -6.36 -2.66 -3.55
CA LEU A 46 -7.58 -3.16 -4.19
C LEU A 46 -7.55 -2.95 -5.71
N THR A 47 -8.20 -1.91 -6.21
CA THR A 47 -8.11 -1.47 -7.62
C THR A 47 -8.10 0.04 -7.62
N CYS A 48 -6.96 0.62 -7.23
CA CYS A 48 -6.72 2.07 -7.26
C CYS A 48 -5.96 2.44 -8.54
N PRO A 49 -6.61 2.96 -9.60
CA PRO A 49 -5.93 3.33 -10.83
C PRO A 49 -5.19 4.66 -10.72
N GLY A 50 -4.12 4.79 -11.51
CA GLY A 50 -3.40 6.03 -11.72
C GLY A 50 -2.90 6.65 -10.42
N PHE A 51 -3.19 7.93 -10.24
CA PHE A 51 -2.80 8.72 -9.08
C PHE A 51 -3.20 8.11 -7.73
N SER A 52 -4.35 7.44 -7.67
CA SER A 52 -4.84 6.88 -6.41
C SER A 52 -3.93 5.77 -5.86
N PHE A 53 -3.18 5.06 -6.72
CA PHE A 53 -2.20 4.06 -6.29
C PHE A 53 -1.05 4.67 -5.46
N LEU A 54 -0.68 5.93 -5.74
CA LEU A 54 0.48 6.57 -5.12
C LEU A 54 0.29 6.71 -3.60
N HIS A 55 -0.95 6.83 -3.12
CA HIS A 55 -1.23 6.85 -1.68
C HIS A 55 -0.86 5.51 -1.01
N SER A 56 -1.24 4.39 -1.63
CA SER A 56 -0.89 3.05 -1.14
C SER A 56 0.63 2.82 -1.21
N ALA A 57 1.28 3.23 -2.30
CA ALA A 57 2.74 3.14 -2.45
C ALA A 57 3.49 3.99 -1.42
N SER A 58 3.01 5.21 -1.17
CA SER A 58 3.56 6.12 -0.15
C SER A 58 3.41 5.57 1.26
N LEU A 59 2.27 4.95 1.59
CA LEU A 59 2.05 4.26 2.86
C LEU A 59 3.02 3.08 3.01
N ALA A 60 3.15 2.23 1.99
CA ALA A 60 4.05 1.08 2.00
C ALA A 60 5.51 1.48 2.22
N ALA A 61 5.95 2.58 1.61
CA ALA A 61 7.32 3.08 1.72
C ALA A 61 7.67 3.62 3.11
N ARG A 62 6.68 4.11 3.86
CA ARG A 62 6.89 4.81 5.15
C ARG A 62 6.59 3.96 6.36
N LEU A 63 5.92 2.83 6.20
CA LEU A 63 5.57 1.93 7.29
C LEU A 63 6.60 0.80 7.39
N PRO A 64 7.43 0.76 8.46
CA PRO A 64 8.44 -0.27 8.60
C PRO A 64 7.87 -1.70 8.59
N GLY A 65 8.64 -2.67 8.10
CA GLY A 65 8.23 -4.09 8.11
C GLY A 65 7.16 -4.47 7.09
N VAL A 66 6.68 -3.54 6.25
CA VAL A 66 5.90 -3.89 5.06
C VAL A 66 6.76 -4.74 4.12
N ALA A 67 6.33 -5.97 3.88
CA ALA A 67 7.06 -6.92 3.04
C ALA A 67 6.85 -6.66 1.54
N ALA A 68 5.66 -6.22 1.15
CA ALA A 68 5.30 -5.99 -0.25
C ALA A 68 4.09 -5.07 -0.38
N ILE A 69 3.92 -4.51 -1.58
CA ILE A 69 2.71 -3.82 -2.03
C ILE A 69 2.11 -4.53 -3.26
N GLU A 70 0.80 -4.74 -3.23
CA GLU A 70 0.02 -5.21 -4.37
C GLU A 70 -0.73 -4.04 -5.01
N GLY A 71 -0.80 -4.04 -6.35
CA GLY A 71 -1.65 -3.09 -7.09
C GLY A 71 -1.93 -3.54 -8.52
N ASN A 72 -3.05 -4.21 -8.71
CA ASN A 72 -3.43 -4.82 -9.98
C ASN A 72 -3.88 -3.80 -11.05
N ALA A 73 -4.30 -2.59 -10.67
CA ALA A 73 -4.84 -1.60 -11.59
C ALA A 73 -3.85 -1.20 -12.70
N ARG A 74 -2.54 -1.37 -12.46
CA ARG A 74 -1.48 -1.21 -13.46
C ARG A 74 -1.68 -2.10 -14.69
N GLN A 75 -2.08 -3.34 -14.46
CA GLN A 75 -2.28 -4.36 -15.50
C GLN A 75 -3.71 -4.33 -16.05
N TYR A 76 -4.71 -4.19 -15.18
CA TYR A 76 -6.13 -4.34 -15.56
C TYR A 76 -6.85 -3.02 -15.87
N SER A 77 -6.23 -1.86 -15.65
CA SER A 77 -6.78 -0.54 -16.01
C SER A 77 -5.74 0.37 -16.70
N PRO A 78 -5.06 -0.09 -17.77
CA PRO A 78 -3.92 0.61 -18.36
C PRO A 78 -4.26 1.98 -18.94
N SER A 79 -5.50 2.20 -19.40
CA SER A 79 -5.96 3.50 -19.90
C SER A 79 -5.94 4.58 -18.82
N LEU A 80 -6.39 4.26 -17.61
CA LEU A 80 -6.45 5.19 -16.47
C LEU A 80 -5.07 5.55 -15.92
N ASN A 81 -4.06 4.72 -16.17
CA ASN A 81 -2.67 4.95 -15.75
C ASN A 81 -1.90 5.84 -16.75
N ARG A 82 -2.35 5.96 -18.00
CA ARG A 82 -1.56 6.52 -19.11
C ARG A 82 -1.02 7.92 -18.81
N GLN A 83 -1.85 8.82 -18.28
CA GLN A 83 -1.43 10.18 -17.95
C GLN A 83 -0.36 10.22 -16.83
N TRP A 84 -0.43 9.27 -15.89
CA TRP A 84 0.44 9.23 -14.72
C TRP A 84 1.76 8.51 -14.98
N ARG A 85 1.80 7.60 -15.98
CA ARG A 85 3.03 6.95 -16.45
C ARG A 85 4.12 7.94 -16.84
N VAL A 86 3.75 9.10 -17.38
CA VAL A 86 4.72 10.14 -17.78
C VAL A 86 5.30 10.85 -16.56
N ARG A 87 4.47 11.16 -15.56
CA ARG A 87 4.89 11.91 -14.36
C ARG A 87 5.58 11.03 -13.33
N PHE A 88 5.17 9.77 -13.24
CA PHE A 88 5.65 8.81 -12.23
C PHE A 88 5.97 7.46 -12.85
N PRO A 89 6.90 7.38 -13.83
CA PRO A 89 7.17 6.15 -14.57
C PRO A 89 7.53 4.98 -13.65
N GLY A 90 8.31 5.23 -12.60
CA GLY A 90 8.70 4.21 -11.61
C GLY A 90 7.54 3.62 -10.78
N MET A 91 6.33 4.18 -10.85
CA MET A 91 5.12 3.59 -10.25
C MET A 91 4.43 2.60 -11.18
N PHE A 92 4.53 2.79 -12.49
CA PHE A 92 3.68 2.10 -13.46
C PHE A 92 4.47 1.21 -14.43
N ASP A 93 5.76 1.49 -14.61
CA ASP A 93 6.67 0.76 -15.50
C ASP A 93 7.58 -0.14 -14.67
N ILE A 94 6.97 -1.17 -14.09
CA ILE A 94 7.63 -2.06 -13.14
C ILE A 94 8.74 -2.86 -13.82
N LYS A 95 9.92 -2.82 -13.22
CA LYS A 95 11.08 -3.66 -13.56
C LYS A 95 11.47 -4.45 -12.32
N ASP A 96 11.75 -5.74 -12.49
CA ASP A 96 12.19 -6.64 -11.43
C ASP A 96 11.33 -6.58 -10.16
N GLY A 97 10.00 -6.46 -10.34
CA GLY A 97 9.02 -6.41 -9.25
C GLY A 97 9.08 -5.15 -8.37
N THR A 98 9.83 -4.13 -8.78
CA THR A 98 10.10 -2.95 -7.93
C THR A 98 9.18 -1.76 -8.27
N VAL A 99 8.52 -1.22 -7.25
CA VAL A 99 7.81 0.07 -7.29
C VAL A 99 8.74 1.15 -6.72
N GLN A 100 9.13 2.14 -7.52
CA GLN A 100 10.18 3.11 -7.14
C GLN A 100 9.64 4.26 -6.28
N THR A 101 9.39 4.04 -4.99
CA THR A 101 8.71 5.04 -4.13
C THR A 101 9.52 6.29 -3.81
N GLY A 102 10.81 6.33 -4.16
CA GLY A 102 11.68 7.50 -3.98
C GLY A 102 11.24 8.76 -4.74
N LEU A 103 10.37 8.62 -5.75
CA LEU A 103 9.77 9.72 -6.49
C LEU A 103 8.53 10.35 -5.81
N LEU A 104 8.08 9.81 -4.66
CA LEU A 104 6.92 10.27 -3.90
C LEU A 104 7.36 11.08 -2.67
N ASN A 105 8.02 12.21 -2.92
CA ASN A 105 8.76 12.98 -1.91
C ASN A 105 8.23 14.40 -1.67
N ALA A 106 7.14 14.80 -2.33
CA ALA A 106 6.46 16.05 -2.01
C ALA A 106 5.73 15.98 -0.65
N GLU A 107 5.39 17.17 -0.13
CA GLU A 107 4.71 17.31 1.15
C GLU A 107 3.27 16.80 1.12
N GLY A 108 2.84 16.18 2.23
CA GLY A 108 1.50 15.62 2.38
C GLY A 108 1.20 14.55 1.33
N LEU A 109 -0.01 14.56 0.77
CA LEU A 109 -0.39 13.70 -0.35
C LEU A 109 -0.14 14.38 -1.70
N GLY A 110 0.91 15.20 -1.74
CA GLY A 110 1.39 15.82 -2.96
C GLY A 110 2.35 14.96 -3.77
N PHE A 111 2.67 13.72 -3.30
CA PHE A 111 3.54 12.69 -3.93
C PHE A 111 4.47 13.22 -5.02
#